data_AF-A0A4Q3RAT1-F1
#
_entry.id   AF-A0A4Q3RAT1-F1
#
_cell.length_a   1.000
_cell.length_b   1.000
_cell.length_c   1.000
_cell.angle_alpha   90.00
_cell.angle_beta   90.00
_cell.angle_gamma   90.00
#
_symmetry.space_group_name_H-M   'P 1'
#
loop_
_entity.id
_entity.type
_entity.pdbx_description
1 polymer ?
#
loop_
_entity_poly.entity_id
_entity_poly.type
_entity_poly.pdbx_seq_one_letter_code
_entity_poly.pdbx_strand_id
1 'polypeptide(L)'
;DYWKEQLDYSPYNTEDLMHLVDDKMTVHNLKKSLDENEKEEAWIWMGQNQHDVCGYYWLISQLKDYQGRISVLYMNNLPFINEKGQIFYPTALHQIQPKEFLKAKKLSRKVTLSEFEIDPDEWKRLMDENGSVRILEGGKKIVSKDADFYDKDILAGLTNEAQKGSKAMQNILGKMKMKTGDVTLLNRMKTLAEEGKIDLIGEPSKGWKEFEVKLKTTAPAETEPVNELNIQ
;
A
#
# COMPACT_ATOMS: atom_id res chain seq x y z
N ASP A 1 7.41 12.13 -11.68
CA ASP A 1 7.25 10.73 -11.24
C ASP A 1 7.36 10.63 -9.73
N TYR A 2 6.25 10.77 -9.01
CA TYR A 2 6.24 10.72 -7.54
C TYR A 2 6.95 9.47 -7.01
N TRP A 3 6.58 8.28 -7.49
CA TRP A 3 7.18 7.00 -7.07
C TRP A 3 8.68 6.89 -7.34
N LYS A 4 9.18 7.55 -8.39
CA LYS A 4 10.61 7.58 -8.71
C LYS A 4 11.40 8.28 -7.61
N GLU A 5 10.92 9.46 -7.19
CA GLU A 5 11.52 10.22 -6.09
C GLU A 5 11.51 9.45 -4.76
N GLN A 6 10.48 8.63 -4.53
CA GLN A 6 10.40 7.77 -3.35
C GLN A 6 11.47 6.67 -3.36
N LEU A 7 11.61 5.99 -4.51
CA LEU A 7 12.57 4.91 -4.69
C LEU A 7 14.00 5.42 -4.61
N ASP A 8 14.28 6.61 -5.14
CA ASP A 8 15.60 7.22 -5.14
C ASP A 8 16.16 7.42 -3.71
N TYR A 9 15.28 7.69 -2.74
CA TYR A 9 15.63 7.83 -1.33
C TYR A 9 15.75 6.49 -0.58
N SER A 10 15.32 5.39 -1.21
CA SER A 10 15.32 4.05 -0.61
C SER A 10 16.54 3.22 -1.04
N PRO A 11 16.84 2.10 -0.35
CA PRO A 11 17.81 1.11 -0.82
C PRO A 11 17.46 0.44 -2.16
N TYR A 12 16.28 0.73 -2.72
CA TYR A 12 15.78 0.16 -3.97
C TYR A 12 16.03 1.06 -5.18
N ASN A 13 16.89 2.08 -5.05
CA ASN A 13 17.31 2.91 -6.17
C ASN A 13 18.23 2.12 -7.12
N THR A 14 17.66 1.19 -7.88
CA THR A 14 18.32 0.48 -8.98
C THR A 14 17.51 0.69 -10.25
N GLU A 15 18.19 0.99 -11.36
CA GLU A 15 17.56 1.19 -12.68
C GLU A 15 16.72 -0.04 -13.09
N ASP A 16 17.15 -1.24 -12.68
CA ASP A 16 16.48 -2.50 -12.99
C ASP A 16 15.06 -2.61 -12.42
N LEU A 17 14.79 -2.01 -11.26
CA LEU A 17 13.46 -2.10 -10.62
C LEU A 17 12.43 -1.19 -11.30
N MET A 18 12.86 -0.09 -11.92
CA MET A 18 11.94 0.88 -12.54
C MET A 18 11.33 0.37 -13.86
N HIS A 19 11.93 -0.63 -14.51
CA HIS A 19 11.47 -1.18 -15.79
C HIS A 19 10.88 -2.59 -15.68
N LEU A 20 10.74 -3.12 -14.47
CA LEU A 20 10.36 -4.52 -14.27
C LEU A 20 8.90 -4.82 -14.66
N VAL A 21 8.01 -3.82 -14.60
CA VAL A 21 6.56 -3.99 -14.81
C VAL A 21 6.02 -2.93 -15.76
N ASP A 22 5.38 -3.37 -16.84
CA ASP A 22 4.59 -2.52 -17.75
C ASP A 22 3.15 -3.03 -17.78
N ASP A 23 2.31 -2.44 -16.92
CA ASP A 23 0.90 -2.80 -16.81
C ASP A 23 0.13 -2.50 -18.10
N LYS A 24 0.51 -1.44 -18.84
CA LYS A 24 -0.16 -1.07 -20.10
C LYS A 24 0.11 -2.11 -21.18
N MET A 25 1.35 -2.57 -21.29
CA MET A 25 1.74 -3.63 -22.21
C MET A 25 1.07 -4.96 -21.83
N THR A 26 1.03 -5.28 -20.53
CA THR A 26 0.32 -6.46 -20.02
C THR A 26 -1.16 -6.45 -20.42
N VAL A 27 -1.85 -5.34 -20.20
CA VAL A 27 -3.26 -5.19 -20.58
C VAL A 27 -3.45 -5.20 -22.10
N HIS A 28 -2.55 -4.59 -22.86
CA HIS A 28 -2.59 -4.64 -24.32
C HIS A 28 -2.53 -6.09 -24.83
N ASN A 29 -1.59 -6.89 -24.31
CA ASN A 29 -1.44 -8.29 -24.68
C ASN A 29 -2.65 -9.14 -24.25
N LEU A 30 -3.21 -8.86 -23.07
CA LEU A 30 -4.45 -9.50 -22.61
C LEU A 30 -5.62 -9.24 -23.57
N LYS A 31 -5.84 -7.98 -23.94
CA LYS A 31 -6.90 -7.58 -24.89
C LYS A 31 -6.73 -8.25 -26.24
N LYS A 32 -5.51 -8.23 -26.77
CA LYS A 32 -5.16 -8.90 -28.01
C LYS A 32 -5.52 -10.39 -27.99
N SER A 33 -5.18 -11.11 -26.93
CA SER A 33 -5.54 -12.54 -26.79
C SER A 33 -7.05 -12.75 -26.81
N LEU A 34 -7.78 -11.92 -26.05
CA LEU A 34 -9.25 -11.97 -26.00
C LEU A 34 -9.90 -11.66 -27.37
N ASP A 35 -9.33 -10.74 -28.15
CA ASP A 35 -9.80 -10.39 -29.50
C ASP A 35 -9.53 -11.52 -30.51
N GLU A 36 -8.37 -12.17 -30.42
CA GLU A 36 -7.97 -13.26 -31.32
C GLU A 36 -8.76 -14.56 -31.09
N ASN A 37 -9.31 -14.76 -29.89
CA ASN A 37 -10.07 -15.96 -29.54
C ASN A 37 -11.34 -15.63 -28.75
N GLU A 38 -12.50 -15.61 -29.40
CA GLU A 38 -13.80 -15.31 -28.77
C GLU A 38 -14.19 -16.25 -27.61
N LYS A 39 -13.62 -17.47 -27.56
CA LYS A 39 -13.88 -18.43 -26.47
C LYS A 39 -12.95 -18.24 -25.27
N GLU A 40 -11.93 -17.40 -25.39
CA GLU A 40 -11.00 -17.15 -24.29
C GLU A 40 -11.70 -16.35 -23.18
N GLU A 41 -11.36 -16.67 -21.94
CA GLU A 41 -11.88 -15.98 -20.76
C GLU A 41 -10.73 -15.53 -19.87
N ALA A 42 -10.87 -14.35 -19.27
CA ALA A 42 -9.89 -13.82 -18.32
C ALA A 42 -10.41 -13.94 -16.89
N TRP A 43 -9.50 -14.21 -15.96
CA TRP A 43 -9.79 -14.46 -14.55
C TRP A 43 -9.01 -13.51 -13.68
N ILE A 44 -9.71 -12.63 -12.97
CA ILE A 44 -9.11 -11.68 -12.03
C ILE A 44 -9.19 -12.28 -10.63
N TRP A 45 -8.03 -12.50 -10.02
CA TRP A 45 -7.92 -12.95 -8.63
C TRP A 45 -7.52 -11.77 -7.77
N MET A 46 -8.28 -11.51 -6.71
CA MET A 46 -7.99 -10.39 -5.81
C MET A 46 -8.18 -10.76 -4.35
N GLY A 47 -7.19 -10.41 -3.53
CA GLY A 47 -7.23 -10.53 -2.08
C GLY A 47 -8.06 -9.43 -1.41
N GLN A 48 -8.33 -9.59 -0.12
CA GLN A 48 -8.95 -8.56 0.72
C GLN A 48 -7.90 -7.52 1.15
N ASN A 49 -7.35 -6.76 0.20
CA ASN A 49 -6.37 -5.71 0.46
C ASN A 49 -6.53 -4.54 -0.52
N GLN A 50 -6.07 -3.35 -0.11
CA GLN A 50 -6.22 -2.12 -0.89
C GLN A 50 -5.50 -2.16 -2.25
N HIS A 51 -4.37 -2.89 -2.33
CA HIS A 51 -3.58 -3.00 -3.55
C HIS A 51 -4.36 -3.73 -4.65
N ASP A 52 -4.90 -4.91 -4.35
CA ASP A 52 -5.63 -5.72 -5.32
C ASP A 52 -6.99 -5.10 -5.68
N VAL A 53 -7.67 -4.43 -4.73
CA VAL A 53 -8.93 -3.73 -5.01
C VAL A 53 -8.71 -2.54 -5.94
N CYS A 54 -7.68 -1.72 -5.70
CA CYS A 54 -7.32 -0.62 -6.60
C CYS A 54 -6.88 -1.15 -7.97
N GLY A 55 -6.07 -2.22 -8.01
CA GLY A 55 -5.66 -2.86 -9.25
C GLY A 55 -6.83 -3.42 -10.05
N TYR A 56 -7.81 -4.02 -9.38
CA TYR A 56 -9.06 -4.48 -9.99
C TYR A 56 -9.86 -3.32 -10.58
N TYR A 57 -10.05 -2.23 -9.84
CA TYR A 57 -10.75 -1.03 -10.32
C TYR A 57 -10.08 -0.42 -11.55
N TRP A 58 -8.76 -0.31 -11.53
CA TRP A 58 -8.00 0.12 -12.70
C TRP A 58 -8.18 -0.86 -13.87
N LEU A 59 -8.00 -2.16 -13.66
CA LEU A 59 -8.04 -3.17 -14.73
C LEU A 59 -9.43 -3.31 -15.35
N ILE A 60 -10.50 -3.36 -14.53
CA ILE A 60 -11.86 -3.56 -15.03
C ILE A 60 -12.33 -2.38 -15.89
N SER A 61 -11.84 -1.16 -15.60
CA SER A 61 -12.09 0.03 -16.43
C SER A 61 -11.59 -0.14 -17.87
N GLN A 62 -10.58 -0.98 -18.07
CA GLN A 62 -9.98 -1.26 -19.38
C GLN A 62 -10.69 -2.39 -20.12
N LEU A 63 -11.50 -3.21 -19.46
CA LEU A 63 -12.03 -4.47 -20.01
C LEU A 63 -13.54 -4.43 -20.34
N LYS A 64 -14.11 -3.23 -20.48
CA LYS A 64 -15.56 -3.03 -20.73
C LYS A 64 -16.09 -3.78 -21.95
N ASP A 65 -15.31 -3.89 -23.02
CA ASP A 65 -15.76 -4.56 -24.26
C ASP A 65 -15.79 -6.09 -24.15
N TYR A 66 -15.24 -6.65 -23.06
CA TYR A 66 -15.14 -8.09 -22.81
C TYR A 66 -16.15 -8.58 -21.77
N GLN A 67 -17.24 -7.83 -21.57
CA GLN A 67 -18.35 -8.21 -20.69
C GLN A 67 -18.83 -9.63 -20.97
N GLY A 68 -19.11 -10.39 -19.91
CA GLY A 68 -19.46 -11.81 -19.99
C GLY A 68 -18.26 -12.77 -20.15
N ARG A 69 -17.07 -12.28 -20.51
CA ARG A 69 -15.85 -13.09 -20.64
C ARG A 69 -14.86 -12.90 -19.48
N ILE A 70 -15.10 -11.90 -18.63
CA ILE A 70 -14.29 -11.65 -17.43
C ILE A 70 -14.93 -12.30 -16.20
N SER A 71 -14.15 -13.16 -15.55
CA SER A 71 -14.47 -13.77 -14.26
C SER A 71 -13.66 -13.10 -13.16
N VAL A 72 -14.26 -12.92 -11.99
CA VAL A 72 -13.60 -12.43 -10.78
C VAL A 72 -13.72 -13.45 -9.67
N LEU A 73 -12.62 -13.62 -8.94
CA LEU A 73 -12.59 -14.29 -7.66
C LEU A 73 -12.08 -13.31 -6.61
N TYR A 74 -13.02 -12.88 -5.77
CA TYR A 74 -12.73 -12.00 -4.67
C TYR A 74 -12.74 -12.76 -3.35
N MET A 75 -11.61 -12.72 -2.65
CA MET A 75 -11.38 -13.51 -1.44
C MET A 75 -12.01 -12.95 -0.17
N ASN A 76 -12.80 -11.89 -0.28
CA ASN A 76 -13.44 -11.25 0.87
C ASN A 76 -14.27 -12.26 1.68
N ASN A 77 -13.88 -12.46 2.95
CA ASN A 77 -14.52 -13.40 3.88
C ASN A 77 -14.59 -14.85 3.40
N LEU A 78 -13.73 -15.28 2.47
CA LEU A 78 -13.65 -16.67 2.06
C LEU A 78 -12.72 -17.47 3.00
N PRO A 79 -13.15 -18.62 3.54
CA PRO A 79 -12.32 -19.44 4.42
C PRO A 79 -11.35 -20.31 3.61
N PHE A 80 -10.09 -20.35 4.05
CA PHE A 80 -9.02 -21.19 3.50
C PHE A 80 -8.40 -22.07 4.57
N ILE A 81 -7.74 -23.15 4.15
CA ILE A 81 -7.09 -24.11 5.05
C ILE A 81 -5.57 -23.96 4.97
N ASN A 82 -4.91 -23.76 6.11
CA ASN A 82 -3.45 -23.68 6.19
C ASN A 82 -2.79 -25.07 6.17
N GLU A 83 -1.46 -25.13 6.25
CA GLU A 83 -0.71 -26.40 6.24
C GLU A 83 -1.10 -27.35 7.38
N LYS A 84 -1.55 -26.81 8.50
CA LYS A 84 -1.97 -27.55 9.71
C LYS A 84 -3.45 -27.94 9.69
N GLY A 85 -4.18 -27.66 8.61
CA GLY A 85 -5.60 -27.97 8.51
C GLY A 85 -6.52 -26.96 9.19
N GLN A 86 -6.02 -25.80 9.64
CA GLN A 86 -6.82 -24.80 10.34
C GLN A 86 -7.43 -23.78 9.36
N ILE A 87 -8.63 -23.31 9.69
CA ILE A 87 -9.35 -22.28 8.91
C ILE A 87 -8.73 -20.90 9.17
N PHE A 88 -8.49 -20.15 8.11
CA PHE A 88 -8.08 -18.75 8.17
C PHE A 88 -8.67 -17.95 6.99
N TYR A 89 -8.61 -16.62 7.08
CA TYR A 89 -9.12 -15.70 6.06
C TYR A 89 -7.94 -14.90 5.47
N PRO A 90 -7.49 -15.23 4.25
CA PRO A 90 -6.34 -14.58 3.63
C PRO A 90 -6.68 -13.15 3.20
N THR A 91 -5.70 -12.27 3.34
CA THR A 91 -5.77 -10.90 2.83
C THR A 91 -5.04 -10.75 1.50
N ALA A 92 -4.12 -11.67 1.17
CA ALA A 92 -3.32 -11.64 -0.04
C ALA A 92 -3.15 -13.04 -0.66
N LEU A 93 -2.98 -13.09 -1.98
CA LEU A 93 -2.91 -14.35 -2.73
C LEU A 93 -1.76 -15.27 -2.30
N HIS A 94 -0.60 -14.71 -1.96
CA HIS A 94 0.57 -15.48 -1.54
C HIS A 94 0.41 -16.21 -0.19
N GLN A 95 -0.65 -15.93 0.57
CA GLN A 95 -0.96 -16.62 1.83
C GLN A 95 -1.66 -17.97 1.60
N ILE A 96 -2.12 -18.23 0.38
CA ILE A 96 -2.89 -19.41 0.03
C ILE A 96 -1.97 -20.51 -0.48
N GLN A 97 -2.23 -21.73 -0.02
CA GLN A 97 -1.54 -22.91 -0.51
C GLN A 97 -1.98 -23.25 -1.95
N PRO A 98 -1.06 -23.65 -2.85
CA PRO A 98 -1.38 -23.97 -4.25
C PRO A 98 -2.58 -24.92 -4.41
N LYS A 99 -2.70 -25.94 -3.54
CA LYS A 99 -3.81 -26.91 -3.55
C LYS A 99 -5.20 -26.28 -3.30
N GLU A 100 -5.26 -25.18 -2.54
CA GLU A 100 -6.53 -24.53 -2.20
C GLU A 100 -7.03 -23.64 -3.36
N PHE A 101 -6.16 -23.20 -4.27
CA PHE A 101 -6.58 -22.46 -5.48
C PHE A 101 -7.53 -23.28 -6.36
N LEU A 102 -7.39 -24.60 -6.40
CA LEU A 102 -8.29 -25.47 -7.18
C LEU A 102 -9.73 -25.42 -6.66
N LYS A 103 -9.90 -25.32 -5.35
CA LYS A 103 -11.22 -25.18 -4.71
C LYS A 103 -11.75 -23.76 -4.91
N ALA A 104 -10.89 -22.77 -4.65
CA ALA A 104 -11.23 -21.36 -4.78
C ALA A 104 -11.71 -21.04 -6.20
N LYS A 105 -11.06 -21.59 -7.23
CA LYS A 105 -11.44 -21.41 -8.64
C LYS A 105 -12.92 -21.69 -8.89
N LYS A 106 -13.55 -22.62 -8.16
CA LYS A 106 -14.99 -22.94 -8.30
C LYS A 106 -15.93 -21.83 -7.80
N LEU A 107 -15.41 -20.91 -6.99
CA LEU A 107 -16.13 -19.76 -6.43
C LEU A 107 -16.01 -18.52 -7.31
N SER A 108 -15.22 -18.58 -8.41
CA SER A 108 -15.20 -17.49 -9.38
C SER A 108 -16.58 -17.28 -9.97
N ARG A 109 -16.93 -16.04 -10.23
CA ARG A 109 -18.15 -15.69 -10.95
C ARG A 109 -17.85 -14.70 -12.06
N LYS A 110 -18.74 -14.58 -13.04
CA LYS A 110 -18.66 -13.49 -14.01
C LYS A 110 -18.80 -12.15 -13.29
N VAL A 111 -18.03 -11.18 -13.76
CA VAL A 111 -18.25 -9.77 -13.39
C VAL A 111 -19.60 -9.37 -13.96
N THR A 112 -20.44 -8.76 -13.12
CA THR A 112 -21.80 -8.38 -13.51
C THR A 112 -21.81 -7.09 -14.33
N LEU A 113 -22.87 -6.85 -15.10
CA LEU A 113 -23.03 -5.60 -15.85
C LEU A 113 -22.97 -4.37 -14.92
N SER A 114 -23.64 -4.45 -13.78
CA SER A 114 -23.62 -3.39 -12.77
C SER A 114 -22.22 -3.11 -12.24
N GLU A 115 -21.36 -4.13 -12.09
CA GLU A 115 -19.96 -3.91 -11.70
C GLU A 115 -19.15 -3.26 -12.81
N PHE A 116 -19.37 -3.61 -14.07
CA PHE A 116 -18.72 -2.94 -15.21
C PHE A 116 -19.12 -1.47 -15.38
N GLU A 117 -20.29 -1.09 -14.86
CA GLU A 117 -20.75 0.30 -14.82
C GLU A 117 -20.17 1.04 -13.61
N ILE A 118 -20.32 0.47 -12.40
CA ILE A 118 -20.03 1.16 -11.14
C ILE A 118 -18.54 1.15 -10.79
N ASP A 119 -17.83 0.02 -10.97
CA ASP A 119 -16.46 -0.13 -10.49
C ASP A 119 -15.47 0.82 -11.22
N PRO A 120 -15.60 1.07 -12.54
CA PRO A 120 -14.79 2.10 -13.22
C PRO A 120 -15.09 3.52 -12.74
N ASP A 121 -16.32 3.82 -12.35
CA ASP A 121 -16.70 5.12 -11.80
C ASP A 121 -16.10 5.31 -10.38
N GLU A 122 -16.07 4.24 -9.57
CA GLU A 122 -15.32 4.25 -8.31
C GLU A 122 -13.83 4.51 -8.53
N TRP A 123 -13.21 3.92 -9.55
CA TRP A 123 -11.82 4.23 -9.89
C TRP A 123 -11.64 5.71 -10.25
N LYS A 124 -12.55 6.25 -11.06
CA LYS A 124 -12.51 7.66 -11.46
C LYS A 124 -12.67 8.59 -10.27
N ARG A 125 -13.65 8.33 -9.40
CA ARG A 125 -13.84 9.08 -8.14
C ARG A 125 -12.56 9.09 -7.31
N LEU A 126 -11.90 7.93 -7.17
CA LEU A 126 -10.64 7.84 -6.44
C LEU A 126 -9.56 8.70 -7.12
N MET A 127 -9.40 8.62 -8.43
CA MET A 127 -8.43 9.47 -9.15
C MET A 127 -8.72 10.96 -8.95
N ASP A 128 -9.99 11.37 -9.01
CA ASP A 128 -10.42 12.77 -8.84
C ASP A 128 -10.16 13.28 -7.41
N GLU A 129 -10.37 12.45 -6.38
CA GLU A 129 -10.00 12.76 -5.00
C GLU A 129 -8.49 12.95 -4.81
N ASN A 130 -7.69 12.28 -5.65
CA ASN A 130 -6.23 12.34 -5.64
C ASN A 130 -5.56 12.21 -4.26
N GLY A 131 -6.19 11.46 -3.34
CA GLY A 131 -5.65 11.23 -2.00
C GLY A 131 -4.35 10.44 -2.01
N SER A 132 -3.43 10.81 -1.11
CA SER A 132 -2.07 10.24 -1.02
C SER A 132 -2.06 8.77 -0.58
N VAL A 133 -2.98 8.37 0.30
CA VAL A 133 -3.07 7.00 0.82
C VAL A 133 -4.47 6.45 0.55
N ARG A 134 -4.54 5.20 0.06
CA ARG A 134 -5.80 4.49 -0.17
C ARG A 134 -5.98 3.38 0.85
N ILE A 135 -7.08 3.40 1.58
CA ILE A 135 -7.36 2.44 2.64
C ILE A 135 -8.62 1.64 2.32
N LEU A 136 -8.54 0.33 2.50
CA LEU A 136 -9.67 -0.58 2.38
C LEU A 136 -10.45 -0.63 3.70
N GLU A 137 -11.71 -0.18 3.70
CA GLU A 137 -12.59 -0.19 4.89
C GLU A 137 -13.52 -1.40 4.97
N GLY A 138 -13.55 -2.24 3.93
CA GLY A 138 -14.35 -3.46 3.89
C GLY A 138 -15.07 -3.65 2.56
N GLY A 139 -15.29 -4.91 2.17
CA GLY A 139 -15.68 -5.20 0.78
C GLY A 139 -14.72 -4.50 -0.17
N LYS A 140 -15.22 -3.90 -1.25
CA LYS A 140 -14.42 -3.10 -2.20
C LYS A 140 -14.32 -1.60 -1.84
N LYS A 141 -14.75 -1.18 -0.63
CA LYS A 141 -14.79 0.25 -0.26
C LYS A 141 -13.39 0.79 0.00
N ILE A 142 -12.92 1.64 -0.89
CA ILE A 142 -11.65 2.38 -0.76
C ILE A 142 -11.94 3.82 -0.34
N VAL A 143 -11.22 4.28 0.67
CA VAL A 143 -11.23 5.68 1.11
C VAL A 143 -9.85 6.30 0.92
N SER A 144 -9.87 7.59 0.60
CA SER A 144 -8.68 8.44 0.53
C SER A 144 -8.31 8.95 1.91
N LYS A 145 -7.02 8.95 2.22
CA LYS A 145 -6.44 9.55 3.42
C LYS A 145 -5.26 10.43 3.00
N ASP A 146 -4.96 11.40 3.87
CA ASP A 146 -3.85 12.31 3.70
C ASP A 146 -2.50 11.60 3.85
N ALA A 147 -1.43 12.27 3.40
CA ALA A 147 -0.08 11.70 3.43
C ALA A 147 0.38 11.36 4.87
N ASP A 148 -0.08 12.12 5.87
CA ASP A 148 0.29 11.96 7.28
C ASP A 148 -0.44 10.79 7.99
N PHE A 149 -1.27 10.02 7.29
CA PHE A 149 -2.08 8.95 7.86
C PHE A 149 -1.29 7.96 8.75
N TYR A 150 -0.04 7.68 8.39
CA TYR A 150 0.83 6.75 9.12
C TYR A 150 1.72 7.42 10.18
N ASP A 151 1.75 8.74 10.27
CA ASP A 151 2.71 9.48 11.10
C ASP A 151 2.56 9.14 12.59
N LYS A 152 1.31 8.99 13.05
CA LYS A 152 1.02 8.61 14.43
C LYS A 152 1.65 7.24 14.78
N ASP A 153 1.53 6.27 13.88
CA ASP A 153 2.07 4.93 14.09
C ASP A 153 3.60 4.94 14.02
N ILE A 154 4.19 5.76 13.14
CA ILE A 154 5.65 5.98 13.09
C ILE A 154 6.15 6.52 14.43
N LEU A 155 5.58 7.64 14.89
CA LEU A 155 6.00 8.29 16.13
C LEU A 155 5.83 7.36 17.34
N ALA A 156 4.73 6.62 17.42
CA ALA A 156 4.49 5.64 18.48
C ALA A 156 5.43 4.42 18.43
N GLY A 157 6.01 4.14 17.26
CA GLY A 157 6.97 3.04 17.08
C GLY A 157 8.43 3.42 17.37
N LEU A 158 8.74 4.72 17.48
CA LEU A 158 10.08 5.23 17.74
C LEU A 158 10.34 5.50 19.23
N THR A 159 11.62 5.68 19.57
CA THR A 159 12.09 6.00 20.93
C THR A 159 12.98 7.22 20.93
N ASN A 160 13.25 7.79 22.11
CA ASN A 160 14.24 8.88 22.27
C ASN A 160 15.69 8.40 22.07
N GLU A 161 15.95 7.10 22.24
CA GLU A 161 17.24 6.49 21.92
C GLU A 161 17.35 6.20 20.42
N ALA A 162 18.56 6.36 19.86
CA ALA A 162 18.85 6.06 18.46
C ALA A 162 18.67 4.57 18.17
N GLN A 163 17.92 4.28 17.10
CA GLN A 163 17.66 2.93 16.63
C GLN A 163 18.15 2.79 15.19
N LYS A 164 18.81 1.65 14.88
CA LYS A 164 19.11 1.31 13.47
C LYS A 164 17.83 1.25 12.65
N GLY A 165 17.87 1.81 11.45
CA GLY A 165 16.73 1.88 10.53
C GLY A 165 15.98 0.56 10.39
N SER A 166 16.68 -0.53 10.11
CA SER A 166 16.09 -1.87 9.95
C SER A 166 15.27 -2.32 11.16
N LYS A 167 15.74 -2.01 12.37
CA LYS A 167 15.05 -2.37 13.63
C LYS A 167 13.84 -1.47 13.87
N ALA A 168 13.97 -0.16 13.61
CA ALA A 168 12.87 0.80 13.73
C ALA A 168 11.73 0.44 12.76
N MET A 169 12.06 0.21 11.48
CA MET A 169 11.10 -0.18 10.44
C MET A 169 10.34 -1.45 10.80
N GLN A 170 11.05 -2.49 11.25
CA GLN A 170 10.43 -3.75 11.69
C GLN A 170 9.48 -3.54 12.87
N ASN A 171 9.87 -2.72 13.86
CA ASN A 171 9.04 -2.43 15.04
C ASN A 171 7.77 -1.66 14.67
N ILE A 172 7.89 -0.63 13.82
CA ILE A 172 6.76 0.18 13.35
C ILE A 172 5.79 -0.69 12.54
N LEU A 173 6.27 -1.36 11.48
CA LEU A 173 5.43 -2.21 10.61
C LEU A 173 4.81 -3.39 11.37
N GLY A 174 5.48 -3.90 12.39
CA GLY A 174 4.97 -4.99 13.23
C GLY A 174 3.78 -4.59 14.09
N LYS A 175 3.66 -3.31 14.46
CA LYS A 175 2.58 -2.78 15.30
C LYS A 175 1.44 -2.14 14.51
N MET A 176 1.69 -1.75 13.26
CA MET A 176 0.69 -1.16 12.37
C MET A 176 -0.47 -2.12 12.10
N LYS A 177 -1.70 -1.65 12.35
CA LYS A 177 -2.91 -2.40 12.00
C LYS A 177 -3.10 -2.46 10.49
N MET A 178 -2.94 -1.32 9.81
CA MET A 178 -2.98 -1.21 8.36
C MET A 178 -1.55 -1.04 7.87
N LYS A 179 -1.00 -2.09 7.26
CA LYS A 179 0.39 -2.07 6.82
C LYS A 179 0.57 -1.27 5.54
N THR A 180 1.76 -0.72 5.37
CA THR A 180 2.21 -0.05 4.15
C THR A 180 3.59 -0.61 3.75
N GLY A 181 4.07 -0.22 2.58
CA GLY A 181 5.43 -0.53 2.12
C GLY A 181 6.48 0.23 2.93
N ASP A 182 7.68 -0.34 3.02
CA ASP A 182 8.83 0.28 3.66
C ASP A 182 9.28 1.57 2.96
N VAL A 183 9.21 1.66 1.63
CA VAL A 183 9.51 2.90 0.88
C VAL A 183 8.59 4.05 1.30
N THR A 184 7.27 3.80 1.33
CA THR A 184 6.29 4.79 1.78
C THR A 184 6.55 5.21 3.22
N LEU A 185 6.86 4.25 4.09
CA LEU A 185 7.14 4.52 5.49
C LEU A 185 8.41 5.38 5.67
N LEU A 186 9.48 5.07 4.94
CA LEU A 186 10.72 5.83 4.94
C LEU A 186 10.50 7.27 4.43
N ASN A 187 9.66 7.47 3.42
CA ASN A 187 9.33 8.83 2.97
C ASN A 187 8.59 9.64 4.03
N ARG A 188 7.64 9.02 4.74
CA ARG A 188 6.98 9.69 5.88
C ARG A 188 7.97 10.03 6.97
N MET A 189 8.91 9.14 7.28
CA MET A 189 10.00 9.44 8.22
C MET A 189 10.87 10.61 7.75
N LYS A 190 11.21 10.68 6.45
CA LYS A 190 11.93 11.83 5.88
C LYS A 190 11.16 13.13 6.11
N THR A 191 9.86 13.15 5.81
CA THR A 191 9.01 14.33 6.02
C THR A 191 8.94 14.71 7.50
N LEU A 192 8.78 13.75 8.40
CA LEU A 192 8.80 13.97 9.85
C LEU A 192 10.15 14.52 10.35
N ALA A 193 11.26 14.16 9.69
CA ALA A 193 12.58 14.69 10.00
C ALA A 193 12.73 16.15 9.52
N GLU A 194 12.22 16.46 8.33
CA GLU A 194 12.14 17.84 7.80
C GLU A 194 11.25 18.73 8.68
N GLU A 195 10.17 18.19 9.24
CA GLU A 195 9.30 18.84 10.23
C GLU A 195 9.94 18.94 11.63
N GLY A 196 11.11 18.34 11.84
CA GLY A 196 11.81 18.35 13.13
C GLY A 196 11.16 17.51 14.23
N LYS A 197 10.28 16.56 13.90
CA LYS A 197 9.65 15.64 14.87
C LYS A 197 10.54 14.45 15.21
N ILE A 198 11.41 14.05 14.28
CA ILE A 198 12.39 12.97 14.47
C ILE A 198 13.76 13.43 13.99
N ASP A 199 14.81 12.80 14.51
CA ASP A 199 16.15 12.90 13.94
C ASP A 199 16.40 11.65 13.08
N LEU A 200 16.70 11.85 11.80
CA LEU A 200 17.13 10.81 10.86
C LEU A 200 18.58 11.09 10.47
N ILE A 201 19.50 10.20 10.87
CA ILE A 201 20.94 10.39 10.75
C ILE A 201 21.51 9.27 9.87
N GLY A 202 22.26 9.64 8.84
CA GLY A 202 22.84 8.70 7.87
C GLY A 202 22.14 8.76 6.52
N GLU A 203 22.30 7.71 5.72
CA GLU A 203 21.91 7.71 4.30
C GLU A 203 21.08 6.48 3.96
N PRO A 204 19.73 6.57 4.05
CA PRO A 204 18.85 5.43 3.80
C PRO A 204 19.00 4.78 2.42
N SER A 205 19.38 5.54 1.40
CA SER A 205 19.60 5.02 0.04
C SER A 205 20.74 4.00 -0.03
N LYS A 206 21.68 4.00 0.92
CA LYS A 206 22.78 3.02 0.99
C LYS A 206 22.41 1.70 1.66
N GLY A 207 21.25 1.64 2.32
CA GLY A 207 20.75 0.43 2.95
C GLY A 207 20.00 0.66 4.26
N TRP A 208 19.15 -0.31 4.62
CA TRP A 208 18.34 -0.25 5.85
C TRP A 208 19.15 -0.22 7.16
N LYS A 209 20.47 -0.47 7.12
CA LYS A 209 21.38 -0.40 8.27
C LYS A 209 22.24 0.87 8.30
N GLU A 210 22.21 1.65 7.22
CA GLU A 210 23.08 2.82 6.98
C GLU A 210 22.47 4.13 7.50
N PHE A 211 21.37 4.04 8.26
CA PHE A 211 20.80 5.16 8.97
C PHE A 211 20.30 4.76 10.36
N GLU A 212 20.20 5.77 11.21
CA GLU A 212 19.61 5.71 12.54
C GLU A 212 18.48 6.71 12.65
N VAL A 213 17.50 6.40 13.50
CA VAL A 213 16.35 7.24 13.75
C VAL A 213 16.01 7.27 15.24
N LYS A 214 15.55 8.43 15.70
CA LYS A 214 14.97 8.63 17.04
C LYS A 214 13.97 9.77 17.04
N LEU A 215 13.13 9.82 18.07
CA LEU A 215 12.28 10.98 18.35
C LEU A 215 13.15 12.19 18.70
N LYS A 216 12.72 13.37 18.26
CA LYS A 216 13.32 14.63 18.68
C LYS A 216 12.60 15.11 19.93
N THR A 217 13.31 15.20 21.05
CA THR A 217 12.75 15.78 22.27
C THR A 217 12.61 17.28 22.07
N THR A 218 11.39 17.82 22.09
CA THR A 218 11.18 19.25 22.27
C THR A 218 11.77 19.62 23.63
N ALA A 219 12.87 20.38 23.64
CA ALA A 219 13.30 21.05 24.86
C ALA A 219 12.13 21.92 25.36
N PRO A 220 11.80 21.92 26.67
CA PRO A 220 10.89 22.93 27.18
C PRO A 220 11.46 24.30 26.82
N ALA A 221 10.63 25.16 26.20
CA ALA A 221 11.01 26.53 25.91
C ALA A 221 11.54 27.16 27.22
N GLU A 222 12.79 27.62 27.19
CA GLU A 222 13.34 28.42 28.27
C GLU A 222 12.42 29.63 28.43
N THR A 223 11.61 29.63 29.48
CA THR A 223 10.93 30.83 29.93
C THR A 223 12.03 31.79 30.37
N GLU A 224 12.30 32.81 29.56
CA GLU A 224 13.13 33.93 29.98
C GLU A 224 12.60 34.46 31.32
N PRO A 225 13.47 34.64 32.34
CA PRO A 225 13.03 35.25 33.59
C PRO A 225 12.62 36.69 33.29
N VAL A 226 11.35 36.99 33.56
CA VAL A 226 10.83 38.36 33.55
C VAL A 226 11.62 39.15 34.59
N ASN A 227 12.47 40.07 34.12
CA ASN A 227 13.12 41.06 34.96
C ASN A 227 12.02 41.99 35.52
N GLU A 228 11.62 41.76 36.77
CA GLU A 228 10.87 42.76 37.53
C GLU A 228 11.77 43.98 37.72
N LEU A 229 11.49 45.02 36.92
CA LEU A 229 12.00 46.36 37.15
C LEU A 229 11.41 46.88 38.45
N ASN A 230 12.24 46.90 39.49
CA ASN A 230 12.02 47.67 40.71
C ASN A 230 11.77 49.13 40.35
N ILE A 231 10.54 49.59 40.48
CA ILE A 231 10.20 51.01 40.53
C ILE A 231 10.21 51.40 42.01
N GLN A 232 11.24 52.18 42.39
CA GLN A 232 11.22 53.01 43.60
C GLN A 232 10.50 54.32 43.31
#